data_AF-A0A6G1RII6-F1
#
_entry.id   AF-A0A6G1RII6-F1
#
_cell.length_a   1.000
_cell.length_b   1.000
_cell.length_c   1.000
_cell.angle_alpha   90.00
_cell.angle_beta   90.00
_cell.angle_gamma   90.00
#
_symmetry.space_group_name_H-M   'P 1'
#
loop_
_entity.id
_entity.type
_entity.pdbx_description
1 polymer ?
#
loop_
_entity_poly.entity_id
_entity_poly.type
_entity_poly.pdbx_seq_one_letter_code
_entity_poly.pdbx_strand_id
1 'polypeptide(L)'
;AWAATPLGGRTPSAMELSLRLLLASCLSLGVAGEFDRRWPRQIISSPGLCRFGSRIDCCWGWARLSWGQCQPICQPGCKHGECIGPNKCKCHPGYTGKTCNQDLNECGLKPRPCKHRCMNTYGSYKR
;
A
#
# COMPACT_ATOMS: atom_id res chain seq x y z
N ALA A 1 70.35 -31.76 -20.71
CA ALA A 1 69.02 -31.63 -21.31
C ALA A 1 68.04 -32.46 -20.48
N TRP A 2 67.20 -31.81 -19.67
CA TRP A 2 66.15 -32.48 -18.90
C TRP A 2 64.83 -32.22 -19.63
N ALA A 3 64.26 -33.27 -20.22
CA ALA A 3 62.99 -33.20 -20.92
C ALA A 3 61.84 -33.27 -19.90
N ALA A 4 60.87 -32.37 -20.02
CA ALA A 4 59.65 -32.36 -19.22
C ALA A 4 58.74 -33.54 -19.62
N THR A 5 58.30 -34.32 -18.64
CA THR A 5 57.26 -35.34 -18.80
C THR A 5 55.86 -34.70 -18.75
N PRO A 6 54.90 -35.14 -19.58
CA PRO A 6 53.56 -34.57 -19.60
C PRO A 6 52.70 -35.12 -18.44
N LEU A 7 52.00 -34.21 -17.74
CA LEU A 7 50.97 -34.56 -16.76
C LEU A 7 49.76 -35.18 -17.49
N GLY A 8 49.62 -36.49 -17.39
CA GLY A 8 48.48 -37.25 -17.93
C GLY A 8 47.19 -36.91 -17.19
N GLY A 9 46.24 -36.32 -17.90
CA GLY A 9 44.88 -36.07 -17.40
C GLY A 9 44.11 -37.38 -17.20
N ARG A 10 43.50 -37.54 -16.03
CA ARG A 10 42.65 -38.70 -15.70
C ARG A 10 41.28 -38.51 -16.33
N THR A 11 40.89 -39.40 -17.24
CA THR A 11 39.53 -39.45 -17.79
C THR A 11 38.56 -39.98 -16.71
N PRO A 12 37.45 -39.29 -16.42
CA PRO A 12 36.49 -39.73 -15.41
C PRO A 12 35.71 -40.97 -15.91
N SER A 13 35.46 -41.92 -15.02
CA SER A 13 34.66 -43.14 -15.31
C SER A 13 33.18 -42.78 -15.49
N ALA A 14 32.44 -43.57 -16.27
CA ALA A 14 31.00 -43.34 -16.57
C ALA A 14 30.13 -43.19 -15.31
N MET A 15 30.49 -43.89 -14.23
CA MET A 15 29.84 -43.81 -12.92
C MET A 15 30.11 -42.49 -12.18
N GLU A 16 31.27 -41.87 -12.39
CA GLU A 16 31.61 -40.52 -11.89
C GLU A 16 30.81 -39.46 -12.66
N LEU A 17 30.63 -39.63 -13.98
CA LEU A 17 29.75 -38.77 -14.79
C LEU A 17 28.29 -38.88 -14.35
N SER A 18 27.77 -40.07 -14.07
CA SER A 18 26.40 -40.25 -13.59
C SER A 18 26.16 -39.57 -12.23
N LEU A 19 27.11 -39.69 -11.29
CA LEU A 19 27.02 -39.02 -9.99
C LEU A 19 27.09 -37.49 -10.12
N ARG A 20 27.92 -36.98 -11.03
CA ARG A 20 28.01 -35.54 -11.36
C ARG A 20 26.72 -35.02 -11.98
N LEU A 21 26.07 -35.79 -12.87
CA LEU A 21 24.78 -35.45 -13.46
C LEU A 21 23.65 -35.45 -12.42
N LEU A 22 23.64 -36.39 -11.47
CA LEU A 22 22.66 -36.42 -10.38
C LEU A 22 22.85 -35.25 -9.40
N LEU A 23 24.09 -34.93 -9.00
CA LEU A 23 24.38 -33.77 -8.16
C LEU A 23 24.10 -32.44 -8.88
N ALA A 24 24.36 -32.37 -10.19
CA ALA A 24 23.99 -31.23 -11.03
C ALA A 24 22.46 -31.07 -11.16
N SER A 25 21.72 -32.18 -11.17
CA SER A 25 20.25 -32.17 -11.18
C SER A 25 19.63 -31.69 -9.84
N CYS A 26 20.32 -31.92 -8.72
CA CYS A 26 19.94 -31.36 -7.42
C CYS A 26 20.19 -29.85 -7.32
N LEU A 27 21.23 -29.33 -8.00
CA LEU A 27 21.54 -27.90 -8.02
C LEU A 27 20.58 -27.10 -8.93
N SER A 28 19.93 -27.75 -9.91
CA SER A 28 18.86 -27.16 -10.72
C SER A 28 17.46 -27.33 -10.12
N LEU A 29 17.29 -28.22 -9.14
CA LEU A 29 16.13 -28.29 -8.24
C LEU A 29 16.33 -27.49 -6.94
N GLY A 30 17.33 -26.60 -6.91
CA GLY A 30 17.21 -25.39 -6.13
C GLY A 30 15.97 -24.66 -6.61
N VAL A 31 14.82 -24.98 -6.02
CA VAL A 31 13.76 -24.01 -5.80
C VAL A 31 14.46 -22.93 -4.99
N ALA A 32 15.11 -22.00 -5.70
CA ALA A 32 14.98 -20.61 -5.36
C ALA A 32 13.47 -20.45 -5.26
N GLY A 33 12.95 -20.61 -4.04
CA GLY A 33 11.71 -19.98 -3.72
C GLY A 33 11.95 -18.58 -4.19
N GLU A 34 11.25 -18.20 -5.26
CA GLU A 34 11.04 -16.82 -5.58
C GLU A 34 10.39 -16.27 -4.32
N PHE A 35 11.22 -15.87 -3.37
CA PHE A 35 10.88 -14.91 -2.34
C PHE A 35 10.81 -13.60 -3.10
N ASP A 36 9.77 -13.58 -3.93
CA ASP A 36 9.46 -12.58 -4.88
C ASP A 36 9.35 -11.31 -4.06
N ARG A 37 10.26 -10.37 -4.34
CA ARG A 37 10.12 -8.99 -3.87
C ARG A 37 8.83 -8.35 -4.38
N ARG A 38 8.01 -9.07 -5.14
CA ARG A 38 6.63 -8.75 -5.44
C ARG A 38 5.73 -9.43 -4.41
N TRP A 39 5.59 -8.68 -3.33
CA TRP A 39 4.27 -8.51 -2.71
C TRP A 39 3.21 -8.55 -3.84
N PRO A 40 2.13 -9.33 -3.71
CA PRO A 40 1.00 -9.14 -4.61
C PRO A 40 0.69 -7.64 -4.58
N ARG A 41 0.56 -7.01 -5.76
CA ARG A 41 0.25 -5.58 -5.96
C ARG A 41 -1.11 -5.16 -5.35
N GLN A 42 -1.61 -5.88 -4.35
CA GLN A 42 -2.87 -5.70 -3.67
C GLN A 42 -2.71 -5.48 -2.16
N ILE A 43 -1.58 -5.82 -1.52
CA ILE A 43 -1.42 -5.62 -0.05
C ILE A 43 -0.79 -4.25 0.30
N ILE A 44 0.01 -3.67 -0.61
CA ILE A 44 0.63 -2.34 -0.43
C ILE A 44 -0.38 -1.18 -0.70
N SER A 45 -1.55 -1.47 -1.28
CA SER A 45 -2.54 -0.47 -1.67
C SER A 45 -3.66 -0.23 -0.64
N SER A 46 -3.59 -0.82 0.56
CA SER A 46 -4.59 -0.48 1.59
C SER A 46 -4.26 0.91 2.17
N PRO A 47 -5.22 1.84 2.21
CA PRO A 47 -4.98 3.18 2.74
C PRO A 47 -4.52 3.09 4.20
N GLY A 48 -3.41 3.77 4.50
CA GLY A 48 -2.88 3.86 5.86
C GLY A 48 -1.90 2.75 6.28
N LEU A 49 -1.49 1.84 5.39
CA LEU A 49 -0.40 0.89 5.66
C LEU A 49 0.95 1.40 5.16
N CYS A 50 1.96 1.33 6.03
CA CYS A 50 3.33 1.73 5.76
C CYS A 50 4.31 0.59 6.05
N ARG A 51 5.42 0.58 5.31
CA ARG A 51 6.51 -0.39 5.52
C ARG A 51 7.63 0.26 6.33
N PHE A 52 7.96 -0.36 7.45
CA PHE A 52 9.06 0.03 8.33
C PHE A 52 10.09 -1.10 8.33
N GLY A 53 11.02 -1.07 7.37
CA GLY A 53 11.99 -2.15 7.17
C GLY A 53 11.33 -3.47 6.74
N SER A 54 11.33 -4.46 7.62
CA SER A 54 10.66 -5.76 7.43
C SER A 54 9.25 -5.83 8.00
N ARG A 55 8.80 -4.82 8.77
CA ARG A 55 7.46 -4.77 9.38
C ARG A 55 6.49 -3.95 8.53
N ILE A 56 5.24 -4.38 8.45
CA ILE A 56 4.13 -3.57 7.96
C ILE A 56 3.29 -3.13 9.15
N ASP A 57 3.07 -1.82 9.25
CA ASP A 57 2.30 -1.21 10.33
C ASP A 57 1.43 -0.07 9.79
N CYS A 58 0.54 0.47 10.62
CA CYS A 58 -0.18 1.68 10.28
C CYS A 58 0.80 2.86 10.12
N CYS A 59 0.57 3.68 9.10
CA CYS A 59 1.32 4.90 8.88
C CYS A 59 1.14 5.89 10.05
N TRP A 60 2.06 6.83 10.19
CA TRP A 60 1.92 7.92 11.15
C TRP A 60 0.61 8.69 10.95
N GLY A 61 -0.11 8.93 12.05
CA GLY A 61 -1.44 9.53 12.00
C GLY A 61 -2.57 8.57 11.63
N TRP A 62 -2.33 7.25 11.69
CA TRP A 62 -3.34 6.21 11.57
C TRP A 62 -3.31 5.31 12.81
N ALA A 63 -4.47 4.96 13.33
CA ALA A 63 -4.66 4.06 14.46
C ALA A 63 -5.06 2.67 13.97
N ARG A 64 -4.53 1.63 14.62
CA ARG A 64 -4.89 0.25 14.34
C ARG A 64 -6.21 -0.10 15.02
N LEU A 65 -7.17 -0.61 14.24
CA LEU A 65 -8.44 -1.14 14.74
C LEU A 65 -8.36 -2.65 14.99
N SER A 66 -9.38 -3.20 15.64
CA SER A 66 -9.49 -4.62 16.02
C SER A 66 -9.40 -5.59 14.84
N TRP A 67 -9.73 -5.15 13.62
CA TRP A 67 -9.70 -5.99 12.41
C TRP A 67 -8.39 -5.86 11.61
N GLY A 68 -7.36 -5.23 12.19
CA GLY A 68 -6.08 -4.99 11.51
C GLY A 68 -6.13 -3.87 10.46
N GLN A 69 -7.26 -3.17 10.34
CA GLN A 69 -7.42 -1.98 9.51
C GLN A 69 -6.79 -0.76 10.19
N CYS A 70 -6.22 0.11 9.36
CA CYS A 70 -5.72 1.41 9.82
C CYS A 70 -6.81 2.45 9.59
N GLN A 71 -7.22 3.15 10.65
CA GLN A 71 -8.14 4.28 10.58
C GLN A 71 -7.37 5.58 10.75
N PRO A 72 -7.59 6.60 9.89
CA PRO A 72 -6.89 7.87 10.04
C PRO A 72 -7.33 8.60 11.30
N ILE A 73 -6.38 9.30 11.92
CA ILE A 73 -6.58 10.09 13.12
C ILE A 73 -6.84 11.54 12.71
N CYS A 74 -7.97 12.11 13.13
CA CYS A 74 -8.30 13.52 12.94
C CYS A 74 -8.42 14.22 14.30
N GLN A 75 -7.55 15.20 14.56
CA GLN A 75 -7.58 16.03 15.76
C GLN A 75 -7.49 17.52 15.40
N PRO A 76 -8.51 18.33 15.72
CA PRO A 76 -9.82 17.94 16.25
C PRO A 76 -10.63 17.08 15.26
N GLY A 77 -11.58 16.30 15.79
CA GLY A 77 -12.39 15.38 14.98
C GLY A 77 -13.32 16.09 13.99
N CYS A 78 -13.66 15.42 12.89
CA CYS A 78 -14.62 15.88 11.91
C CYS A 78 -16.04 15.89 12.50
N LYS A 79 -16.73 17.03 12.49
CA LYS A 79 -18.09 17.17 13.07
C LYS A 79 -19.16 16.62 12.13
N HIS A 80 -19.26 17.16 10.92
CA HIS A 80 -20.20 16.71 9.89
C HIS A 80 -19.43 16.16 8.68
N GLY A 81 -18.63 15.12 8.93
CA GLY A 81 -17.79 14.53 7.88
C GLY A 81 -17.04 13.30 8.35
N GLU A 82 -16.33 12.70 7.41
CA GLU A 82 -15.52 11.50 7.62
C GLU A 82 -14.03 11.83 7.63
N CYS A 83 -13.28 11.18 8.52
CA CYS A 83 -11.82 11.27 8.50
C CYS A 83 -11.29 10.37 7.37
N ILE A 84 -10.77 10.97 6.30
CA ILE A 84 -10.26 10.25 5.13
C ILE A 84 -8.73 10.15 5.11
N GLY A 85 -8.07 10.84 6.02
CA GLY A 85 -6.63 10.87 6.16
C GLY A 85 -6.21 11.61 7.43
N PRO A 86 -4.93 11.57 7.80
CA PRO A 86 -4.45 12.20 9.02
C PRO A 86 -4.77 13.70 8.98
N ASN A 87 -5.59 14.16 9.92
CA ASN A 87 -6.12 15.52 9.99
C ASN A 87 -6.81 16.02 8.72
N LYS A 88 -7.38 15.11 7.91
CA LYS A 88 -8.12 15.44 6.68
C LYS A 88 -9.56 14.93 6.80
N CYS A 89 -10.48 15.88 6.86
CA CYS A 89 -11.91 15.60 6.86
C CYS A 89 -12.49 15.73 5.46
N LYS A 90 -13.31 14.77 5.06
CA LYS A 90 -14.24 14.87 3.94
C LYS A 90 -15.59 15.29 4.49
N CYS A 91 -16.00 16.52 4.22
CA CYS A 91 -17.26 17.04 4.72
C CYS A 91 -18.46 16.44 3.99
N HIS A 92 -19.54 16.25 4.74
CA HIS A 92 -20.84 15.94 4.15
C HIS A 92 -21.34 17.13 3.32
N PRO A 93 -22.23 16.90 2.35
CA PRO A 93 -22.87 17.98 1.60
C PRO A 93 -23.52 19.01 2.55
N GLY A 94 -23.41 20.30 2.22
CA GLY A 94 -23.89 21.39 3.07
C GLY A 94 -22.92 21.82 4.18
N TYR A 95 -21.73 21.20 4.29
CA TYR A 95 -20.71 21.58 5.26
C TYR A 95 -19.34 21.84 4.63
N THR A 96 -18.55 22.68 5.28
CA THR A 96 -17.21 23.09 4.86
C THR A 96 -16.29 23.34 6.06
N GLY A 97 -15.04 23.72 5.77
CA GLY A 97 -13.97 23.96 6.74
C GLY A 97 -13.17 22.70 7.06
N LYS A 98 -12.03 22.89 7.75
CA LYS A 98 -11.06 21.81 8.07
C LYS A 98 -11.69 20.67 8.88
N THR A 99 -12.68 20.98 9.71
CA THR A 99 -13.34 20.06 10.63
C THR A 99 -14.82 19.84 10.30
N CYS A 100 -15.29 20.34 9.15
CA CYS A 100 -16.68 20.22 8.71
C CYS A 100 -17.68 20.78 9.75
N ASN A 101 -17.31 21.89 10.40
CA ASN A 101 -18.12 22.57 11.40
C ASN A 101 -18.78 23.84 10.85
N GLN A 102 -18.43 24.24 9.63
CA GLN A 102 -18.99 25.42 8.98
C GLN A 102 -20.09 24.97 8.04
N ASP A 103 -21.21 25.68 8.08
CA ASP A 103 -22.29 25.54 7.10
C ASP A 103 -21.84 26.10 5.74
N LEU A 104 -22.18 25.41 4.66
CA LEU A 104 -21.85 25.81 3.30
C LEU A 104 -23.07 26.47 2.66
N ASN A 105 -22.96 27.77 2.38
CA ASN A 105 -24.05 28.52 1.77
C ASN A 105 -24.21 28.19 0.28
N GLU A 106 -25.12 27.27 -0.05
CA GLU A 106 -25.37 26.84 -1.42
C GLU A 106 -25.96 27.95 -2.30
N CYS A 107 -26.63 28.94 -1.71
CA CYS A 107 -27.21 30.07 -2.43
C CYS A 107 -26.15 30.97 -3.08
N GLY A 108 -24.91 30.95 -2.57
CA GLY A 108 -23.77 31.70 -3.11
C GLY A 108 -22.97 30.95 -4.18
N LEU A 109 -23.26 29.67 -4.40
CA LEU A 109 -22.51 28.82 -5.34
C LEU A 109 -22.91 29.08 -6.79
N LYS A 110 -21.98 28.80 -7.71
CA LYS A 110 -22.18 28.86 -9.15
C LYS A 110 -21.93 27.47 -9.76
N PRO A 111 -22.89 26.87 -10.49
CA PRO A 111 -24.23 27.36 -10.76
C PRO A 111 -25.12 27.35 -9.51
N ARG A 112 -26.03 28.32 -9.42
CA ARG A 112 -26.91 28.46 -8.25
C ARG A 112 -27.97 27.36 -8.28
N PRO A 113 -28.18 26.60 -7.19
CA PRO A 113 -29.03 25.40 -7.20
C PRO A 113 -30.54 25.69 -7.23
N CYS A 114 -30.93 26.96 -7.32
CA CYS A 114 -32.29 27.47 -7.18
C CYS A 114 -32.54 28.57 -8.23
N LYS A 115 -33.72 28.50 -8.87
CA LYS A 115 -34.09 29.42 -9.95
C LYS A 115 -34.42 30.83 -9.46
N HIS A 116 -35.10 30.97 -8.31
CA HIS A 116 -35.58 32.27 -7.80
C HIS A 116 -35.09 32.61 -6.39
N ARG A 117 -35.92 32.47 -5.36
CA ARG A 117 -35.51 32.75 -3.99
C ARG A 117 -34.65 31.58 -3.49
N CYS A 118 -33.67 31.93 -2.66
CA CYS A 118 -32.83 30.97 -1.98
C CYS A 118 -32.63 31.45 -0.55
N MET A 119 -32.85 30.56 0.40
CA MET A 119 -32.64 30.81 1.81
C MET A 119 -31.69 29.74 2.34
N ASN A 120 -30.50 30.16 2.77
CA ASN A 120 -29.53 29.28 3.39
C ASN A 120 -30.06 28.78 4.75
N THR A 121 -29.84 27.51 5.06
CA THR A 121 -30.21 26.87 6.32
C THR A 121 -29.06 26.03 6.84
N TYR A 122 -29.02 25.70 8.13
CA TYR A 122 -27.92 24.89 8.66
C TYR A 122 -27.92 23.47 8.05
N GLY A 123 -26.88 23.16 7.28
CA GLY A 123 -26.68 21.92 6.55
C GLY A 123 -27.45 21.81 5.23
N SER A 124 -28.18 22.85 4.78
CA SER A 124 -28.99 22.79 3.55
C SER A 124 -29.48 24.17 3.06
N TYR A 125 -30.37 24.19 2.06
CA TYR A 125 -31.00 25.41 1.57
C TYR A 125 -32.49 25.19 1.23
N LYS A 126 -33.27 26.27 1.31
CA LYS A 126 -34.69 26.33 0.89
C LYS A 126 -34.85 27.24 -0.32
N ARG A 127 -35.87 26.95 -1.13
CA ARG A 127 -36.24 27.73 -2.33
C ARG A 127 -37.45 28.63 -2.03
#